data_AF-A0A5J5KZR8-F1
#
_entry.id   AF-A0A5J5KZR8-F1
#
_cell.length_a   1.000
_cell.length_b   1.000
_cell.length_c   1.000
_cell.angle_alpha   90.00
_cell.angle_beta   90.00
_cell.angle_gamma   90.00
#
_symmetry.space_group_name_H-M   'P 1'
#
loop_
_entity.id
_entity.type
_entity.pdbx_description
1 polymer ?
#
loop_
_entity_poly.entity_id
_entity_poly.type
_entity_poly.pdbx_seq_one_letter_code
_entity_poly.pdbx_strand_id
1 'polypeptide(L)'
;MTNAPQSPQYPEYPQNPQGGNKYGTAGYDPNQNFELTKPPQVDRLFQLTMASFVLYLISSVVGIVALFSDSTREVIREELESQGVASGAELDQFVNAGLIGGAVVMVIPLVIAIAGYALVLLGIKKRWGWSRILGIVLAILGTLFTAYGLRPTPEVTAAGGMYAVNLILGLLFIAVNVYWLVLAFNGKVAAWLGRRG
;
A
#
# COMPACT_ATOMS: atom_id res chain seq x y z
N MET A 1 -8.16 28.40 -80.49
CA MET A 1 -9.08 27.46 -79.81
C MET A 1 -8.29 26.19 -79.59
N THR A 2 -7.75 25.98 -78.39
CA THR A 2 -6.80 24.90 -78.10
C THR A 2 -7.46 23.99 -77.07
N ASN A 3 -7.84 22.79 -77.52
CA ASN A 3 -8.46 21.76 -76.67
C ASN A 3 -7.43 21.21 -75.67
N ALA A 4 -7.75 21.28 -74.38
CA ALA A 4 -6.96 20.63 -73.33
C ALA A 4 -7.28 19.12 -73.28
N PRO A 5 -6.29 18.24 -73.01
CA PRO A 5 -6.53 16.80 -72.87
C PRO A 5 -7.29 16.49 -71.58
N GLN A 6 -8.38 15.71 -71.70
CA GLN A 6 -9.13 15.16 -70.58
C GLN A 6 -8.29 14.11 -69.84
N SER A 7 -8.14 14.29 -68.52
CA SER A 7 -7.52 13.32 -67.63
C SER A 7 -8.47 12.13 -67.37
N PRO A 8 -7.95 10.88 -67.29
CA PRO A 8 -8.78 9.71 -67.08
C PRO A 8 -9.38 9.68 -65.66
N GLN A 9 -10.72 9.57 -65.60
CA GLN A 9 -11.48 9.32 -64.37
C GLN A 9 -11.22 7.89 -63.88
N TYR A 10 -10.61 7.77 -62.70
CA TYR A 10 -10.50 6.51 -61.98
C TYR A 10 -11.81 6.20 -61.24
N PRO A 11 -12.23 4.93 -61.13
CA PRO A 11 -13.44 4.56 -60.42
C PRO A 11 -13.34 4.88 -58.92
N GLU A 12 -14.29 5.66 -58.46
CA GLU A 12 -14.47 6.07 -57.07
C GLU A 12 -14.97 4.87 -56.24
N TYR A 13 -14.09 4.31 -55.41
CA TYR A 13 -14.46 3.23 -54.51
C TYR A 13 -15.27 3.78 -53.31
N PRO A 14 -16.36 3.11 -52.91
CA PRO A 14 -17.19 3.58 -51.81
C PRO A 14 -16.39 3.65 -50.50
N GLN A 15 -16.32 4.85 -49.92
CA GLN A 15 -15.80 5.09 -48.58
C GLN A 15 -16.66 4.33 -47.57
N ASN A 16 -16.05 3.31 -46.95
CA ASN A 16 -16.67 2.57 -45.86
C ASN A 16 -16.44 3.35 -44.54
N PRO A 17 -17.48 3.85 -43.86
CA PRO A 17 -17.33 4.66 -42.65
C PRO A 17 -17.20 3.78 -41.42
N GLN A 18 -16.10 3.03 -41.32
CA GLN A 18 -15.61 2.42 -40.07
C GLN A 18 -14.25 1.77 -40.35
N GLY A 19 -13.19 2.52 -40.05
CA GLY A 19 -11.81 2.12 -40.25
C GLY A 19 -11.43 0.92 -39.37
N GLY A 20 -11.47 -0.26 -39.97
CA GLY A 20 -10.93 -1.50 -39.41
C GLY A 20 -10.71 -2.51 -40.54
N ASN A 21 -9.48 -2.59 -41.05
CA ASN A 21 -9.11 -3.60 -42.03
C ASN A 21 -9.20 -5.00 -41.39
N LYS A 22 -9.77 -5.97 -42.12
CA LYS A 22 -9.91 -7.40 -41.73
C LYS A 22 -8.59 -8.07 -41.29
N TYR A 23 -7.46 -7.47 -41.64
CA TYR A 23 -6.10 -7.93 -41.31
C TYR A 23 -5.34 -7.03 -40.33
N GLY A 24 -6.02 -6.11 -39.63
CA GLY A 24 -5.44 -5.36 -38.51
C GLY A 24 -4.39 -4.31 -38.87
N THR A 25 -4.15 -4.03 -40.15
CA THR A 25 -3.22 -2.99 -40.60
C THR A 25 -3.96 -1.66 -40.77
N ALA A 26 -4.33 -1.04 -39.65
CA ALA A 26 -4.62 0.39 -39.65
C ALA A 26 -3.29 1.15 -39.89
N GLY A 27 -3.31 2.18 -40.74
CA GLY A 27 -2.14 3.02 -40.95
C GLY A 27 -1.70 3.68 -39.63
N TYR A 28 -0.39 3.73 -39.37
CA TYR A 28 0.15 4.42 -38.20
C TYR A 28 -0.22 5.90 -38.28
N ASP A 29 -1.11 6.33 -37.40
CA ASP A 29 -1.45 7.74 -37.23
C ASP A 29 -0.70 8.27 -35.99
N PRO A 30 0.34 9.12 -36.18
CA PRO A 30 1.11 9.69 -35.09
C PRO A 30 0.30 10.63 -34.19
N ASN A 31 -0.91 11.04 -34.59
CA ASN A 31 -1.82 11.86 -33.80
C ASN A 31 -2.93 11.05 -33.13
N GLN A 32 -2.94 9.72 -33.30
CA GLN A 32 -3.95 8.86 -32.70
C GLN A 32 -3.67 8.74 -31.19
N ASN A 33 -4.38 9.57 -30.41
CA ASN A 33 -4.43 9.44 -28.96
C ASN A 33 -5.15 8.13 -28.62
N PHE A 34 -4.40 7.06 -28.39
CA PHE A 34 -4.93 5.86 -27.79
C PHE A 34 -5.37 6.19 -26.37
N GLU A 35 -6.66 6.46 -26.17
CA GLU A 35 -7.28 6.47 -24.85
C GLU A 35 -7.08 5.08 -24.25
N LEU A 36 -6.09 4.94 -23.38
CA LEU A 36 -5.96 3.69 -22.65
C LEU A 36 -7.14 3.60 -21.68
N THR A 37 -7.92 2.54 -21.83
CA THR A 37 -8.91 2.18 -20.83
C THR A 37 -8.17 1.86 -19.53
N LYS A 38 -8.69 2.36 -18.40
CA LYS A 38 -8.11 2.12 -17.08
C LYS A 38 -7.91 0.61 -16.86
N PRO A 39 -6.68 0.13 -16.60
CA PRO A 39 -6.45 -1.27 -16.33
C PRO A 39 -7.15 -1.68 -15.02
N PRO A 40 -7.86 -2.83 -14.97
CA PRO A 40 -8.52 -3.30 -13.75
C PRO A 40 -7.54 -3.56 -12.60
N GLN A 41 -6.25 -3.77 -12.91
CA GLN A 41 -5.18 -3.90 -11.92
C GLN A 41 -5.00 -2.64 -11.07
N VAL A 42 -5.35 -1.46 -11.59
CA VAL A 42 -5.24 -0.19 -10.85
C VAL A 42 -6.31 -0.12 -9.76
N ASP A 43 -7.52 -0.61 -10.04
CA ASP A 43 -8.58 -0.73 -9.03
C ASP A 43 -8.21 -1.72 -7.93
N ARG A 44 -7.66 -2.88 -8.31
CA ARG A 44 -7.13 -3.83 -7.33
C ARG A 44 -6.00 -3.25 -6.50
N LEU A 45 -5.08 -2.50 -7.11
CA LEU A 45 -4.00 -1.82 -6.40
C LEU A 45 -4.56 -0.87 -5.33
N PHE A 46 -5.57 -0.07 -5.68
CA PHE A 46 -6.25 0.82 -4.74
C PHE A 46 -6.92 0.06 -3.60
N GLN A 47 -7.66 -1.01 -3.92
CA GLN A 47 -8.32 -1.87 -2.92
C GLN A 47 -7.32 -2.51 -1.96
N LEU A 48 -6.20 -3.02 -2.48
CA LEU A 48 -5.14 -3.61 -1.66
C LEU A 48 -4.43 -2.55 -0.80
N THR A 49 -4.22 -1.32 -1.29
CA THR A 49 -3.73 -0.22 -0.44
C THR A 49 -4.69 0.04 0.72
N MET A 50 -6.00 0.06 0.45
CA MET A 50 -7.01 0.25 1.49
C MET A 50 -7.03 -0.92 2.49
N ALA A 51 -6.99 -2.16 2.00
CA ALA A 51 -6.95 -3.35 2.84
C ALA A 51 -5.70 -3.37 3.75
N SER A 52 -4.53 -3.05 3.18
CA SER A 52 -3.27 -2.94 3.94
C SER A 52 -3.36 -1.84 5.00
N PHE A 53 -3.91 -0.68 4.64
CA PHE A 53 -4.11 0.41 5.60
C PHE A 53 -5.03 0.02 6.75
N VAL A 54 -6.18 -0.61 6.45
CA VAL A 54 -7.12 -1.07 7.49
C VAL A 54 -6.47 -2.12 8.39
N LEU A 55 -5.76 -3.10 7.83
CA LEU A 55 -5.02 -4.11 8.59
C LEU A 55 -3.95 -3.49 9.49
N TYR A 56 -3.23 -2.49 8.99
CA TYR A 56 -2.27 -1.74 9.78
C TYR A 56 -2.96 -1.03 10.96
N LEU A 57 -4.07 -0.32 10.72
CA LEU A 57 -4.81 0.37 11.77
C LEU A 57 -5.34 -0.59 12.84
N ILE A 58 -5.94 -1.71 12.42
CA ILE A 58 -6.43 -2.75 13.35
C ILE A 58 -5.25 -3.28 14.17
N SER A 59 -4.13 -3.60 13.53
CA SER A 59 -2.92 -4.10 14.22
C SER A 59 -2.37 -3.07 15.21
N SER A 60 -2.36 -1.79 14.85
CA SER A 60 -1.95 -0.70 15.75
C SER A 60 -2.87 -0.57 16.95
N VAL A 61 -4.20 -0.64 16.76
CA VAL A 61 -5.17 -0.61 17.87
C VAL A 61 -4.95 -1.81 18.80
N VAL A 62 -4.80 -3.01 18.24
CA VAL A 62 -4.52 -4.23 19.02
C VAL A 62 -3.22 -4.08 19.82
N GLY A 63 -2.16 -3.54 19.22
CA GLY A 63 -0.89 -3.30 19.89
C GLY A 63 -0.99 -2.26 21.03
N ILE A 64 -1.75 -1.17 20.82
CA ILE A 64 -1.98 -0.16 21.85
C ILE A 64 -2.80 -0.75 23.01
N VAL A 65 -3.85 -1.52 22.71
CA VAL A 65 -4.65 -2.20 23.75
C VAL A 65 -3.78 -3.18 24.55
N ALA A 66 -2.91 -3.93 23.87
CA ALA A 66 -1.96 -4.83 24.53
C ALA A 66 -1.01 -4.07 25.46
N LEU A 67 -0.48 -2.93 25.02
CA LEU A 67 0.44 -2.09 25.80
C LEU A 67 -0.16 -1.67 27.15
N PHE A 68 -1.46 -1.34 27.18
CA PHE A 68 -2.14 -0.90 28.41
C PHE A 68 -2.72 -2.03 29.26
N SER A 69 -2.45 -3.30 28.91
CA SER A 69 -2.90 -4.47 29.66
C SER A 69 -2.22 -4.60 31.03
N ASP A 70 -2.91 -5.25 31.98
CA ASP A 70 -2.35 -5.55 33.30
C ASP A 70 -1.10 -6.43 33.20
N SER A 71 -1.04 -7.35 32.24
CA SER A 71 0.14 -8.17 31.99
C SER A 71 1.36 -7.32 31.61
N THR A 72 1.19 -6.32 30.74
CA THR A 72 2.31 -5.45 30.35
C THR A 72 2.74 -4.54 31.49
N ARG A 73 1.78 -4.08 32.32
CA ARG A 73 2.09 -3.33 33.54
C ARG A 73 2.96 -4.13 34.50
N GLU A 74 2.62 -5.40 34.71
CA GLU A 74 3.37 -6.28 35.61
C GLU A 74 4.77 -6.55 35.07
N VAL A 75 4.92 -6.81 33.77
CA VAL A 75 6.24 -6.97 33.14
C VAL A 75 7.11 -5.73 33.34
N ILE A 76 6.57 -4.53 33.13
CA ILE A 76 7.32 -3.28 33.35
C ILE A 76 7.67 -3.12 34.84
N ARG A 77 6.76 -3.49 35.74
CA ARG A 77 6.98 -3.43 37.18
C ARG A 77 8.12 -4.36 37.60
N GLU A 78 8.05 -5.64 37.24
CA GLU A 78 9.09 -6.64 37.53
C GLU A 78 10.44 -6.21 36.96
N GLU A 79 10.46 -5.63 35.75
CA GLU A 79 11.67 -5.14 35.12
C GLU A 79 12.28 -3.96 35.91
N LEU A 80 11.48 -2.99 36.33
CA LEU A 80 11.95 -1.84 37.13
C LEU A 80 12.46 -2.25 38.51
N GLU A 81 11.78 -3.20 39.16
CA GLU A 81 12.20 -3.75 40.46
C GLU A 81 13.50 -4.56 40.32
N SER A 82 13.60 -5.41 39.30
CA SER A 82 14.79 -6.25 39.06
C SER A 82 16.02 -5.43 38.70
N GLN A 83 15.85 -4.29 38.03
CA GLN A 83 16.92 -3.34 37.75
C GLN A 83 17.26 -2.44 38.94
N GLY A 84 16.49 -2.47 40.03
CA GLY A 84 16.68 -1.60 41.19
C GLY A 84 16.42 -0.12 40.88
N VAL A 85 15.66 0.19 39.82
CA VAL A 85 15.40 1.57 39.35
C VAL A 85 14.39 2.28 40.23
N ALA A 86 13.37 1.57 40.70
CA ALA A 86 12.32 2.11 41.55
C ALA A 86 11.77 1.05 42.50
N SER A 87 11.27 1.46 43.66
CA SER A 87 10.55 0.59 44.60
C SER A 87 9.50 1.38 45.38
N GLY A 88 8.49 0.68 45.92
CA GLY A 88 7.45 1.32 46.73
C GLY A 88 6.64 2.36 45.96
N ALA A 89 6.43 3.54 46.56
CA ALA A 89 5.51 4.56 46.02
C ALA A 89 5.96 5.17 44.67
N GLU A 90 7.25 5.14 44.34
CA GLU A 90 7.77 5.69 43.07
C GLU A 90 7.59 4.72 41.89
N LEU A 91 7.43 3.43 42.17
CA LEU A 91 7.34 2.38 41.16
C LEU A 91 6.16 2.60 40.20
N ASP A 92 4.98 2.93 40.74
CA ASP A 92 3.80 3.19 39.92
C ASP A 92 3.97 4.43 39.01
N GLN A 93 4.75 5.43 39.45
CA GLN A 93 5.08 6.59 38.60
C GLN A 93 5.96 6.16 37.42
N PHE A 94 6.99 5.34 37.66
CA PHE A 94 7.86 4.83 36.60
C PHE A 94 7.16 3.87 35.64
N VAL A 95 6.28 2.99 36.15
CA VAL A 95 5.44 2.12 35.30
C VAL A 95 4.58 2.96 34.37
N ASN A 96 3.88 3.98 34.90
CA ASN A 96 3.05 4.86 34.09
C ASN A 96 3.87 5.66 33.07
N ALA A 97 5.06 6.14 33.44
CA ALA A 97 5.97 6.79 32.52
C ALA A 97 6.43 5.85 31.40
N GLY A 98 6.72 4.58 31.71
CA GLY A 98 7.07 3.55 30.74
C GLY A 98 5.95 3.28 29.74
N LEU A 99 4.70 3.14 30.20
CA LEU A 99 3.53 2.96 29.34
C LEU A 99 3.31 4.16 28.40
N ILE A 100 3.38 5.38 28.95
CA ILE A 100 3.23 6.61 28.14
C ILE A 100 4.35 6.71 27.12
N GLY A 101 5.60 6.44 27.54
CA GLY A 101 6.76 6.40 26.64
C GLY A 101 6.57 5.38 25.51
N GLY A 102 6.14 4.17 25.84
CA GLY A 102 5.81 3.14 24.85
C GLY A 102 4.71 3.58 23.89
N ALA A 103 3.66 4.22 24.39
CA ALA A 103 2.55 4.71 23.57
C ALA A 103 3.01 5.80 22.59
N VAL A 104 3.84 6.75 23.05
CA VAL A 104 4.41 7.80 22.18
C VAL A 104 5.25 7.18 21.06
N VAL A 105 6.09 6.19 21.39
CA VAL A 105 6.91 5.47 20.40
C VAL A 105 6.06 4.73 19.38
N MET A 106 4.87 4.22 19.74
CA MET A 106 3.93 3.59 18.81
C MET A 106 3.12 4.60 17.96
N VAL A 107 2.75 5.74 18.53
CA VAL A 107 1.87 6.73 17.88
C VAL A 107 2.60 7.49 16.77
N ILE A 108 3.88 7.82 16.94
CA ILE A 108 4.67 8.54 15.93
C ILE A 108 4.70 7.81 14.57
N PRO A 109 5.13 6.53 14.49
CA PRO A 109 5.13 5.80 13.23
C PRO A 109 3.72 5.55 12.69
N LEU A 110 2.72 5.41 13.56
CA LEU A 110 1.31 5.30 13.15
C LEU A 110 0.85 6.54 12.38
N VAL A 111 1.12 7.75 12.87
CA VAL A 111 0.77 9.00 12.19
C VAL A 111 1.50 9.12 10.85
N ILE A 112 2.79 8.79 10.81
CA ILE A 112 3.59 8.79 9.58
C ILE A 112 3.01 7.80 8.56
N ALA A 113 2.65 6.60 9.00
CA ALA A 113 2.06 5.58 8.14
C ALA A 113 0.69 6.04 7.61
N ILE A 114 -0.17 6.64 8.44
CA ILE A 114 -1.47 7.21 8.00
C ILE A 114 -1.25 8.24 6.89
N ALA A 115 -0.32 9.18 7.10
CA ALA A 115 0.02 10.17 6.09
C ALA A 115 0.55 9.52 4.80
N GLY A 116 1.44 8.52 4.94
CA GLY A 116 1.98 7.75 3.82
C GLY A 116 0.89 7.04 3.00
N TYR A 117 -0.01 6.31 3.65
CA TYR A 117 -1.14 5.65 2.98
C TYR A 117 -2.07 6.65 2.31
N ALA A 118 -2.38 7.78 2.96
CA ALA A 118 -3.19 8.84 2.38
C ALA A 118 -2.55 9.40 1.09
N LEU A 119 -1.24 9.66 1.10
CA LEU A 119 -0.50 10.12 -0.07
C LEU A 119 -0.53 9.09 -1.22
N VAL A 120 -0.36 7.80 -0.91
CA VAL A 120 -0.45 6.73 -1.92
C VAL A 120 -1.86 6.67 -2.52
N LEU A 121 -2.91 6.67 -1.69
CA LEU A 121 -4.31 6.60 -2.15
C LEU A 121 -4.69 7.80 -3.02
N LEU A 122 -4.30 9.02 -2.60
CA LEU A 122 -4.51 10.24 -3.38
C LEU A 122 -3.72 10.20 -4.69
N GLY A 123 -2.48 9.73 -4.65
CA GLY A 123 -1.63 9.63 -5.82
C GLY A 123 -2.12 8.58 -6.83
N ILE A 124 -2.66 7.44 -6.38
CA ILE A 124 -3.31 6.46 -7.27
C ILE A 124 -4.54 7.08 -7.94
N LYS A 125 -5.39 7.80 -7.18
CA LYS A 125 -6.56 8.51 -7.72
C LYS A 125 -6.18 9.56 -8.75
N LYS A 126 -5.12 10.32 -8.49
CA LYS A 126 -4.61 11.38 -9.38
C LYS A 126 -3.65 10.90 -10.47
N ARG A 127 -3.42 9.59 -10.59
CA ARG A 127 -2.51 8.96 -11.56
C ARG A 127 -1.08 9.50 -11.47
N TRP A 128 -0.58 9.71 -10.25
CA TRP A 128 0.78 10.18 -10.02
C TRP A 128 1.75 9.01 -9.94
N GLY A 129 2.73 8.96 -10.84
CA GLY A 129 3.70 7.86 -10.91
C GLY A 129 4.52 7.65 -9.63
N TRP A 130 4.76 8.71 -8.86
CA TRP A 130 5.50 8.63 -7.59
C TRP A 130 4.73 7.91 -6.49
N SER A 131 3.39 7.86 -6.57
CA SER A 131 2.54 7.16 -5.58
C SER A 131 2.86 5.66 -5.51
N ARG A 132 3.21 5.08 -6.65
CA ARG A 132 3.64 3.69 -6.77
C ARG A 132 4.96 3.47 -6.04
N ILE A 133 5.92 4.39 -6.21
CA ILE A 133 7.24 4.29 -5.57
C ILE A 133 7.08 4.40 -4.06
N LEU A 134 6.32 5.39 -3.57
CA LEU A 134 6.03 5.53 -2.15
C LEU A 134 5.35 4.28 -1.58
N GLY A 135 4.34 3.76 -2.29
CA GLY A 135 3.65 2.54 -1.89
C GLY A 135 4.57 1.31 -1.85
N ILE A 136 5.52 1.18 -2.77
CA ILE A 136 6.52 0.10 -2.76
C ILE A 136 7.38 0.19 -1.51
N VAL A 137 7.87 1.39 -1.16
CA VAL A 137 8.66 1.60 0.04
C VAL A 137 7.87 1.24 1.30
N LEU A 138 6.62 1.72 1.41
CA LEU A 138 5.75 1.41 2.55
C LEU A 138 5.44 -0.09 2.65
N ALA A 139 5.14 -0.75 1.53
CA ALA A 139 4.83 -2.17 1.50
C ALA A 139 6.04 -3.02 1.89
N ILE A 140 7.25 -2.68 1.40
CA ILE A 140 8.49 -3.40 1.77
C ILE A 140 8.79 -3.19 3.25
N LEU A 141 8.86 -1.94 3.72
CA LEU A 141 9.18 -1.65 5.11
C LEU A 141 8.15 -2.25 6.06
N GLY A 142 6.87 -2.07 5.79
CA GLY A 142 5.79 -2.66 6.57
C GLY A 142 5.91 -4.18 6.64
N THR A 143 6.15 -4.84 5.50
CA THR A 143 6.32 -6.30 5.45
C THR A 143 7.51 -6.76 6.28
N LEU A 144 8.67 -6.09 6.17
CA LEU A 144 9.88 -6.45 6.91
C LEU A 144 9.71 -6.22 8.42
N PHE A 145 9.13 -5.09 8.82
CA PHE A 145 8.88 -4.80 10.23
C PHE A 145 7.87 -5.78 10.84
N THR A 146 6.79 -6.09 10.13
CA THR A 146 5.82 -7.10 10.58
C THR A 146 6.47 -8.47 10.67
N ALA A 147 7.20 -8.92 9.63
CA ALA A 147 7.87 -10.22 9.64
C ALA A 147 8.87 -10.34 10.81
N TYR A 148 9.64 -9.28 11.07
CA TYR A 148 10.54 -9.22 12.23
C TYR A 148 9.77 -9.27 13.55
N GLY A 149 8.65 -8.56 13.67
CA GLY A 149 7.81 -8.55 14.87
C GLY A 149 7.10 -9.87 15.16
N LEU A 150 6.89 -10.72 14.15
CA LEU A 150 6.27 -12.04 14.31
C LEU A 150 7.23 -13.12 14.83
N ARG A 151 8.54 -12.82 14.94
CA ARG A 151 9.52 -13.78 15.44
C ARG A 151 9.10 -14.29 16.83
N PRO A 152 9.03 -15.62 17.05
CA PRO A 152 8.65 -16.15 18.36
C PRO A 152 9.72 -15.78 19.39
N THR A 153 9.32 -15.07 20.44
CA THR A 153 10.13 -14.88 21.66
C THR A 153 9.40 -15.50 22.85
N PRO A 154 10.11 -15.86 23.93
CA PRO A 154 9.48 -16.41 25.13
C PRO A 154 8.35 -15.51 25.67
N GLU A 155 8.54 -14.20 25.66
CA GLU A 155 7.52 -13.25 26.15
C GLU A 155 6.29 -13.19 25.23
N VAL A 156 6.53 -13.18 23.91
CA VAL A 156 5.47 -13.09 22.91
C VAL A 156 4.66 -14.39 22.83
N THR A 157 5.31 -15.54 22.98
CA THR A 157 4.63 -16.86 22.96
C THR A 157 3.85 -17.12 24.26
N ALA A 158 4.27 -16.55 25.39
CA ALA A 158 3.54 -16.60 26.65
C ALA A 158 2.19 -15.84 26.60
N ALA A 159 2.02 -14.91 25.65
CA ALA A 159 0.77 -14.15 25.46
C ALA A 159 -0.41 -14.98 24.90
N GLY A 160 -0.21 -16.27 24.59
CA GLY A 160 -1.26 -17.23 24.27
C GLY A 160 -2.19 -16.77 23.13
N GLY A 161 -3.47 -16.56 23.44
CA GLY A 161 -4.48 -16.16 22.44
C GLY A 161 -4.17 -14.84 21.72
N MET A 162 -3.52 -13.89 22.41
CA MET A 162 -3.14 -12.60 21.80
C MET A 162 -2.04 -12.76 20.75
N TYR A 163 -1.14 -13.73 20.96
CA TYR A 163 -0.12 -14.09 19.97
C TYR A 163 -0.76 -14.66 18.70
N ALA A 164 -1.76 -15.53 18.83
CA ALA A 164 -2.49 -16.06 17.68
C ALA A 164 -3.18 -14.96 16.87
N VAL A 165 -3.80 -13.98 17.55
CA VAL A 165 -4.41 -12.81 16.89
C VAL A 165 -3.35 -12.01 16.12
N ASN A 166 -2.23 -11.69 16.76
CA ASN A 166 -1.15 -10.92 16.13
C ASN A 166 -0.54 -11.66 14.93
N LEU A 167 -0.34 -12.98 15.04
CA LEU A 167 0.10 -13.84 13.94
C LEU A 167 -0.85 -13.76 12.74
N ILE A 168 -2.16 -13.93 12.97
CA ILE A 168 -3.15 -13.89 11.89
C ILE A 168 -3.15 -12.53 11.21
N LEU A 169 -3.20 -11.44 11.98
CA LEU A 169 -3.17 -10.08 11.44
C LEU A 169 -1.88 -9.79 10.66
N GLY A 170 -0.74 -10.20 11.21
CA GLY A 170 0.56 -10.02 10.57
C GLY A 170 0.69 -10.80 9.26
N LEU A 171 0.24 -12.06 9.24
CA LEU A 171 0.24 -12.89 8.02
C LEU A 171 -0.69 -12.32 6.94
N LEU A 172 -1.89 -11.86 7.32
CA LEU A 172 -2.81 -11.20 6.39
C LEU A 172 -2.20 -9.92 5.83
N PHE A 173 -1.58 -9.10 6.68
CA PHE A 173 -0.92 -7.87 6.27
C PHE A 173 0.22 -8.13 5.27
N ILE A 174 1.07 -9.13 5.57
CA ILE A 174 2.14 -9.56 4.67
C ILE A 174 1.56 -10.05 3.34
N ALA A 175 0.55 -10.92 3.35
CA ALA A 175 -0.07 -11.44 2.14
C ALA A 175 -0.64 -10.33 1.24
N VAL A 176 -1.33 -9.36 1.84
CA VAL A 176 -1.87 -8.19 1.13
C VAL A 176 -0.74 -7.35 0.53
N ASN A 177 0.32 -7.07 1.29
CA ASN A 177 1.44 -6.27 0.79
C ASN A 177 2.23 -6.97 -0.30
N VAL A 178 2.45 -8.28 -0.20
CA VAL A 178 3.09 -9.08 -1.26
C VAL A 178 2.26 -9.03 -2.52
N TYR A 179 0.94 -9.21 -2.43
CA TYR A 179 0.08 -9.11 -3.61
C TYR A 179 0.07 -7.68 -4.18
N TRP A 180 0.06 -6.67 -3.31
CA TRP A 180 0.17 -5.27 -3.72
C TRP A 180 1.46 -5.01 -4.49
N LEU A 181 2.61 -5.52 -4.03
CA LEU A 181 3.91 -5.40 -4.70
C LEU A 181 3.89 -6.04 -6.10
N VAL A 182 3.30 -7.23 -6.23
CA VAL A 182 3.14 -7.89 -7.54
C VAL A 182 2.37 -7.00 -8.53
N LEU A 183 1.30 -6.34 -8.07
CA LEU A 183 0.56 -5.39 -8.92
C LEU A 183 1.33 -4.09 -9.17
N ALA A 184 2.07 -3.59 -8.19
CA ALA A 184 2.87 -2.37 -8.32
C ALA A 184 3.99 -2.51 -9.34
N PHE A 185 4.57 -3.71 -9.50
CA PHE A 185 5.56 -3.99 -10.54
C PHE A 185 4.95 -4.34 -11.91
N ASN A 186 3.62 -4.41 -12.02
CA ASN A 186 2.96 -4.68 -13.29
C ASN A 186 3.14 -3.51 -14.28
N GLY A 187 3.65 -3.82 -15.48
CA GLY A 187 3.90 -2.82 -16.53
C GLY A 187 2.67 -2.00 -16.93
N LYS A 188 1.46 -2.58 -16.89
CA LYS A 188 0.20 -1.87 -17.21
C LYS A 188 -0.13 -0.81 -16.17
N VAL A 189 0.05 -1.15 -14.89
CA VAL A 189 -0.13 -0.22 -13.76
C VAL A 189 0.92 0.90 -13.84
N ALA A 190 2.17 0.54 -14.15
CA ALA A 190 3.25 1.49 -14.30
C ALA A 190 3.00 2.50 -15.43
N ALA A 191 2.58 2.03 -16.61
CA ALA A 191 2.26 2.88 -17.75
C ALA A 191 1.03 3.76 -17.51
N TRP A 192 0.06 3.28 -16.73
CA TRP A 192 -1.13 4.05 -16.37
C TRP A 192 -0.83 5.20 -15.41
N LEU A 193 -0.08 4.92 -14.34
CA LEU A 193 0.29 5.93 -13.34
C LEU A 193 1.43 6.85 -13.81
N GLY A 194 2.22 6.43 -14.82
CA GLY A 194 3.36 7.21 -15.33
C GLY A 194 2.97 8.33 -16.30
N ARG A 195 1.76 8.30 -16.87
CA ARG A 195 1.29 9.38 -17.74
C ARG A 195 0.80 10.54 -16.89
N ARG A 196 1.52 11.66 -16.96
CA ARG A 196 1.02 12.95 -16.47
C ARG A 196 -0.25 13.25 -17.28
N GLY A 197 -1.37 13.34 -16.58
CA GLY A 197 -2.61 13.88 -17.16
C GLY A 197 -2.47 15.37 -17.42
#